data_AF-A0AB94IXX6-F1
#
_entry.id   AF-A0AB94IXX6-F1
#
_cell.length_a   1.000
_cell.length_b   1.000
_cell.length_c   1.000
_cell.angle_alpha   90.00
_cell.angle_beta   90.00
_cell.angle_gamma   90.00
#
_symmetry.space_group_name_H-M   'P 1'
#
loop_
_entity.id
_entity.type
_entity.pdbx_description
1 polymer ?
#
loop_
_entity_poly.entity_id
_entity_poly.type
_entity_poly.pdbx_seq_one_letter_code
_entity_poly.pdbx_strand_id
1 'polypeptide(L)'
;MLPLLILVSGLLLALYVGRFIFRRLRLKGRGKFLSGFIAVIVGPFVFFVYVGSLANVAMLKEQGPSLSKDAVLDSQKVSSETKPADVTILDLPEEPQEEVQDESVVPLLGCDSKTFQKKFNQAAKTFKSNLRCETLKLETGAVNDSFIASVTENIALIGSIDKKTQQLQSVTMIAQGDGTMHSGANIMLGIGQLIMATAPELDAKGRGQLLKDMGLTPENLEDGKEGRHVIGNKKFFFSMSDLIGLWFGVEAVEPKGKP
;
A
#
# COMPACT_ATOMS: atom_id res chain seq x y z
N MET A 1 -8.82 5.44 -27.75
CA MET A 1 -10.09 4.80 -27.29
C MET A 1 -9.89 3.93 -26.05
N LEU A 2 -8.90 3.05 -26.01
CA LEU A 2 -8.61 2.17 -24.87
C LEU A 2 -8.40 2.88 -23.50
N PRO A 3 -7.62 3.98 -23.38
CA PRO A 3 -7.41 4.63 -22.08
C PRO A 3 -8.66 5.31 -21.54
N LEU A 4 -9.52 5.83 -22.41
CA LEU A 4 -10.80 6.43 -22.01
C LEU A 4 -11.76 5.38 -21.45
N LEU A 5 -11.80 4.18 -22.05
CA LEU A 5 -12.65 3.08 -21.59
C LEU A 5 -12.20 2.54 -20.22
N ILE A 6 -10.89 2.49 -19.96
CA ILE A 6 -10.32 2.07 -18.66
C ILE A 6 -10.66 3.08 -17.56
N LEU A 7 -10.56 4.37 -17.85
CA LEU A 7 -10.93 5.42 -16.89
C LEU A 7 -12.43 5.38 -16.58
N VAL A 8 -13.28 5.22 -17.59
CA VAL A 8 -14.73 5.15 -17.42
C VAL A 8 -15.14 3.87 -16.68
N SER A 9 -14.56 2.71 -17.00
CA SER A 9 -14.88 1.45 -16.32
C SER A 9 -14.43 1.45 -14.86
N GLY A 10 -13.23 1.99 -14.57
CA GLY A 10 -12.75 2.15 -13.20
C GLY A 10 -13.64 3.10 -12.39
N LEU A 11 -14.07 4.22 -12.98
CA LEU A 11 -14.92 5.19 -12.29
C LEU A 11 -16.29 4.59 -11.96
N LEU A 12 -16.87 3.82 -12.89
CA LEU A 12 -18.14 3.11 -12.66
C LEU A 12 -18.01 2.05 -11.56
N LEU A 13 -16.89 1.31 -11.52
CA LEU A 13 -16.61 0.32 -10.48
C LEU A 13 -16.46 0.99 -9.10
N ALA A 14 -15.73 2.09 -9.02
CA ALA A 14 -15.53 2.87 -7.80
C ALA A 14 -16.85 3.43 -7.25
N LEU A 15 -17.69 3.99 -8.13
CA LEU A 15 -19.02 4.47 -7.76
C LEU A 15 -19.94 3.34 -7.30
N TYR A 16 -19.87 2.17 -7.95
CA TYR A 16 -20.68 1.01 -7.58
C TYR A 16 -20.29 0.46 -6.19
N VAL A 17 -19.00 0.25 -5.95
CA VAL A 17 -18.46 -0.25 -4.68
C VAL A 17 -18.73 0.76 -3.56
N GLY A 18 -18.46 2.05 -3.79
CA GLY A 18 -18.74 3.11 -2.83
C GLY A 18 -20.23 3.17 -2.45
N ARG A 19 -21.13 3.10 -3.45
CA ARG A 19 -22.58 3.12 -3.22
C ARG A 19 -23.10 1.86 -2.52
N PHE A 20 -22.50 0.70 -2.79
CA PHE A 20 -22.84 -0.57 -2.13
C PHE A 20 -22.45 -0.56 -0.65
N ILE A 21 -21.23 -0.10 -0.33
CA ILE A 21 -20.73 0.02 1.03
C ILE A 21 -21.53 1.08 1.81
N PHE A 22 -21.83 2.22 1.19
CA PHE A 22 -22.67 3.27 1.78
C PHE A 22 -24.05 2.73 2.20
N ARG A 23 -24.73 1.98 1.32
CA ARG A 23 -26.04 1.38 1.61
C ARG A 23 -25.97 0.38 2.75
N ARG A 24 -24.95 -0.48 2.76
CA ARG A 24 -24.80 -1.53 3.78
C ARG A 24 -24.47 -0.98 5.17
N LEU A 25 -23.72 0.13 5.23
CA LEU A 25 -23.37 0.80 6.49
C LEU A 25 -24.54 1.62 7.05
N ARG A 26 -25.34 2.27 6.19
CA ARG A 26 -26.54 3.03 6.60
C ARG A 26 -27.63 2.13 7.21
N LEU A 27 -27.74 0.88 6.73
CA LEU A 27 -28.70 -0.10 7.27
C LEU A 27 -28.34 -0.63 8.67
N LYS A 28 -27.08 -0.46 9.12
CA LYS A 28 -26.61 -0.92 10.45
C LYS A 28 -26.57 0.17 11.53
N GLY A 29 -27.23 1.32 11.30
CA GLY A 29 -27.38 2.37 12.32
C GLY A 29 -26.08 3.10 12.70
N ARG A 30 -24.94 2.85 12.04
CA ARG A 30 -23.72 3.62 12.24
C ARG A 30 -23.88 5.00 11.61
N GLY A 31 -23.47 6.05 12.34
CA GLY A 31 -23.73 7.45 12.06
C GLY A 31 -23.52 7.88 10.59
N LYS A 32 -24.33 8.85 10.15
CA LYS A 32 -24.36 9.35 8.77
C LYS A 32 -22.98 9.78 8.25
N PHE A 33 -22.11 10.28 9.12
CA PHE A 33 -20.74 10.69 8.76
C PHE A 33 -19.85 9.51 8.38
N LEU A 34 -19.75 8.46 9.22
CA LEU A 34 -18.87 7.32 8.97
C LEU A 34 -19.24 6.53 7.70
N SER A 35 -20.55 6.40 7.41
CA SER A 35 -21.00 5.76 6.16
C SER A 35 -20.63 6.56 4.91
N GLY A 36 -20.70 7.90 4.98
CA GLY A 36 -20.27 8.80 3.91
C GLY A 36 -18.76 8.79 3.68
N PHE A 37 -17.97 8.93 4.75
CA PHE A 37 -16.50 8.94 4.67
C PHE A 37 -15.92 7.62 4.16
N ILE A 38 -16.41 6.47 4.63
CA ILE A 38 -15.93 5.16 4.15
C ILE A 38 -16.25 4.97 2.65
N ALA A 39 -17.42 5.40 2.19
CA ALA A 39 -17.80 5.29 0.78
C ALA A 39 -16.96 6.20 -0.13
N VAL A 40 -16.60 7.40 0.34
CA VAL A 40 -15.78 8.38 -0.38
C VAL A 40 -14.30 8.00 -0.43
N ILE A 41 -13.80 7.19 0.52
CA ILE A 41 -12.39 6.78 0.58
C ILE A 41 -12.15 5.43 -0.11
N VAL A 42 -13.04 4.45 0.08
CA VAL A 42 -12.88 3.11 -0.51
C VAL A 42 -13.03 3.15 -2.03
N GLY A 43 -13.91 3.99 -2.57
CA GLY A 43 -14.10 4.13 -4.02
C GLY A 43 -12.82 4.56 -4.77
N PRO A 44 -12.21 5.71 -4.40
CA PRO A 44 -10.96 6.17 -5.01
C PRO A 44 -9.78 5.24 -4.76
N PHE A 45 -9.66 4.63 -3.57
CA PHE A 45 -8.59 3.66 -3.31
C PHE A 45 -8.68 2.44 -4.24
N VAL A 46 -9.88 1.88 -4.42
CA VAL A 46 -10.13 0.80 -5.38
C VAL A 46 -9.86 1.26 -6.82
N PHE A 47 -10.20 2.49 -7.17
CA PHE A 47 -9.90 3.07 -8.47
C PHE A 47 -8.39 3.18 -8.75
N PHE A 48 -7.62 3.75 -7.82
CA PHE A 48 -6.17 3.92 -8.00
C PHE A 48 -5.43 2.57 -8.00
N VAL A 49 -5.86 1.59 -7.20
CA VAL A 49 -5.32 0.22 -7.26
C VAL A 49 -5.65 -0.45 -8.59
N TYR A 50 -6.88 -0.29 -9.10
CA TYR A 50 -7.30 -0.86 -10.38
C TYR A 50 -6.56 -0.24 -11.57
N VAL A 51 -6.45 1.09 -11.61
CA VAL A 51 -5.73 1.83 -12.67
C VAL A 51 -4.23 1.55 -12.60
N GLY A 52 -3.63 1.52 -11.40
CA GLY A 52 -2.22 1.17 -11.22
C GLY A 52 -1.91 -0.27 -11.66
N SER A 53 -2.81 -1.21 -11.43
CA SER A 53 -2.66 -2.60 -11.90
C SER A 53 -2.75 -2.71 -13.43
N LEU A 54 -3.66 -1.99 -14.08
CA LEU A 54 -3.78 -1.99 -15.55
C LEU A 54 -2.64 -1.26 -16.25
N ALA A 55 -2.08 -0.21 -15.64
CA ALA A 55 -0.90 0.48 -16.17
C ALA A 55 0.35 -0.43 -16.15
N ASN A 56 0.53 -1.23 -15.10
CA ASN A 56 1.58 -2.26 -15.05
C ASN A 56 1.41 -3.35 -16.11
N VAL A 57 0.17 -3.78 -16.39
CA VAL A 57 -0.11 -4.76 -17.47
C VAL A 57 0.11 -4.18 -18.87
N ALA A 58 -0.15 -2.87 -19.06
CA ALA A 58 0.12 -2.19 -20.32
C ALA A 58 1.62 -2.00 -20.59
N MET A 59 2.42 -1.70 -19.55
CA MET A 59 3.89 -1.61 -19.66
C MET A 59 4.54 -2.96 -20.00
N LEU A 60 4.02 -4.08 -19.48
CA LEU A 60 4.51 -5.42 -19.84
C LEU A 60 4.18 -5.83 -21.29
N LYS A 61 3.25 -5.12 -21.96
CA LYS A 61 2.82 -5.46 -23.33
C LYS A 61 3.59 -4.68 -24.40
N GLU A 62 4.28 -3.59 -24.07
CA GLU A 62 5.00 -2.76 -25.04
C GLU A 62 6.49 -3.10 -25.22
N GLN A 63 7.09 -3.96 -24.39
CA GLN A 63 8.46 -4.44 -24.61
C GLN A 63 8.48 -5.79 -25.35
N GLY A 64 8.20 -5.73 -26.65
CA GLY A 64 8.74 -6.67 -27.65
C GLY A 64 10.01 -6.06 -28.29
N PRO A 65 10.91 -6.87 -28.88
CA PRO A 65 12.31 -6.52 -29.04
C PRO A 65 12.53 -5.40 -30.07
N SER A 66 13.04 -4.25 -29.62
CA SER A 66 13.63 -3.24 -30.50
C SER A 66 15.13 -3.51 -30.61
N LEU A 67 15.51 -4.24 -31.66
CA LEU A 67 16.86 -4.25 -32.19
C LEU A 67 17.13 -2.87 -32.81
N SER A 68 17.97 -2.07 -32.17
CA SER A 68 18.60 -0.91 -32.81
C SER A 68 20.07 -1.21 -33.10
N LYS A 69 20.41 -1.23 -34.39
CA LYS A 69 21.78 -1.07 -34.89
C LYS A 69 21.72 -0.14 -36.09
N ASP A 70 22.18 1.08 -35.88
CA ASP A 70 22.72 1.93 -36.95
C ASP A 70 24.24 1.97 -36.78
N ALA A 71 24.96 1.31 -37.70
CA ALA A 71 26.29 1.69 -38.15
C ALA A 71 26.71 0.83 -39.36
N VAL A 72 26.46 1.39 -40.55
CA VAL A 72 27.34 1.45 -41.75
C VAL A 72 28.19 0.22 -42.09
N LEU A 73 27.92 -0.42 -43.26
CA LEU A 73 28.78 -0.39 -44.47
C LEU A 73 28.28 -1.41 -45.53
N ASP A 74 27.90 -0.89 -46.70
CA ASP A 74 28.10 -1.39 -48.07
C ASP A 74 28.15 -2.90 -48.38
N SER A 75 27.18 -3.39 -49.17
CA SER A 75 27.40 -4.08 -50.47
C SER A 75 26.20 -4.94 -50.90
N GLN A 76 25.72 -4.67 -52.12
CA GLN A 76 25.02 -5.55 -53.07
C GLN A 76 24.97 -7.06 -52.75
N LYS A 77 23.81 -7.71 -52.94
CA LYS A 77 23.45 -8.41 -54.21
C LYS A 77 22.08 -9.10 -54.13
N VAL A 78 21.41 -9.04 -55.28
CA VAL A 78 20.11 -9.60 -55.69
C VAL A 78 20.05 -11.13 -55.66
N SER A 79 18.82 -11.67 -55.56
CA SER A 79 18.29 -12.90 -56.23
C SER A 79 17.76 -13.95 -55.21
N SER A 80 16.44 -14.13 -55.03
CA SER A 80 15.45 -14.89 -55.84
C SER A 80 15.15 -16.28 -55.25
N GLU A 81 13.84 -16.60 -55.18
CA GLU A 81 13.22 -17.89 -55.52
C GLU A 81 13.01 -19.01 -54.46
N THR A 82 11.71 -19.16 -54.11
CA THR A 82 10.87 -20.39 -54.16
C THR A 82 11.19 -21.69 -53.37
N LYS A 83 10.19 -22.08 -52.55
CA LYS A 83 9.71 -23.40 -52.02
C LYS A 83 9.96 -24.67 -52.90
N PRO A 84 9.57 -25.92 -52.52
CA PRO A 84 9.23 -26.59 -51.22
C PRO A 84 9.82 -28.04 -51.03
N ALA A 85 9.42 -28.72 -49.93
CA ALA A 85 9.51 -30.18 -49.60
C ALA A 85 10.87 -30.65 -49.03
N ASP A 86 11.03 -31.60 -48.09
CA ASP A 86 10.22 -32.76 -47.65
C ASP A 86 10.60 -33.18 -46.19
N VAL A 87 9.78 -34.06 -45.62
CA VAL A 87 9.66 -34.59 -44.24
C VAL A 87 10.93 -35.20 -43.61
N THR A 88 11.13 -35.02 -42.30
CA THR A 88 11.67 -36.06 -41.38
C THR A 88 11.27 -35.76 -39.92
N ILE A 89 10.64 -36.73 -39.25
CA ILE A 89 10.41 -36.77 -37.80
C ILE A 89 11.65 -37.41 -37.16
N LEU A 90 12.34 -36.69 -36.27
CA LEU A 90 13.29 -37.26 -35.30
C LEU A 90 13.19 -36.47 -33.97
N ASP A 91 12.91 -37.25 -32.93
CA ASP A 91 13.09 -37.11 -31.48
C ASP A 91 13.49 -35.77 -30.79
N LEU A 92 12.91 -35.59 -29.61
CA LEU A 92 13.03 -34.48 -28.65
C LEU A 92 14.47 -34.03 -28.35
N PRO A 93 14.63 -32.72 -28.07
CA PRO A 93 15.04 -32.33 -26.72
C PRO A 93 13.98 -31.44 -26.09
N GLU A 94 13.53 -31.83 -24.90
CA GLU A 94 12.75 -31.00 -23.99
C GLU A 94 13.59 -29.76 -23.64
N GLU A 95 13.30 -28.62 -24.26
CA GLU A 95 14.02 -27.39 -23.96
C GLU A 95 13.70 -26.95 -22.53
N PRO A 96 14.73 -26.59 -21.73
CA PRO A 96 14.59 -26.30 -20.32
C PRO A 96 13.52 -25.24 -20.07
N GLN A 97 12.61 -25.53 -19.15
CA GLN A 97 11.80 -24.51 -18.52
C GLN A 97 12.76 -23.52 -17.87
N GLU A 98 12.98 -22.38 -18.52
CA GLU A 98 13.54 -21.21 -17.86
C GLU A 98 12.54 -20.81 -16.77
N GLU A 99 12.81 -21.29 -15.55
CA GLU A 99 12.34 -20.64 -14.33
C GLU A 99 12.88 -19.20 -14.36
N VAL A 100 12.07 -18.28 -14.88
CA VAL A 100 12.23 -16.86 -14.62
C VAL A 100 11.80 -16.63 -13.18
N GLN A 101 12.67 -17.01 -12.24
CA GLN A 101 12.66 -16.49 -10.88
C GLN A 101 13.19 -15.05 -10.95
N ASP A 102 12.27 -14.12 -11.19
CA ASP A 102 12.41 -12.78 -10.63
C ASP A 102 11.23 -12.55 -9.70
N GLU A 103 11.21 -13.29 -8.59
CA GLU A 103 10.41 -12.93 -7.44
C GLU A 103 11.05 -11.68 -6.82
N SER A 104 10.62 -10.50 -7.30
CA SER A 104 10.86 -9.25 -6.57
C SER A 104 10.34 -9.47 -5.14
N VAL A 105 11.25 -9.59 -4.18
CA VAL A 105 10.89 -9.90 -2.80
C VAL A 105 10.11 -8.71 -2.26
N VAL A 106 8.80 -8.88 -2.11
CA VAL A 106 7.92 -7.83 -1.60
C VAL A 106 8.37 -7.45 -0.19
N PRO A 107 8.68 -6.17 0.12
CA PRO A 107 9.13 -5.79 1.45
C PRO A 107 8.04 -6.02 2.52
N LEU A 108 8.44 -6.54 3.68
CA LEU A 108 7.54 -6.88 4.79
C LEU A 108 8.00 -6.26 6.12
N LEU A 109 7.04 -5.94 6.99
CA LEU A 109 7.27 -5.40 8.33
C LEU A 109 7.73 -6.44 9.35
N GLY A 110 7.68 -7.73 8.99
CA GLY A 110 8.11 -8.84 9.84
C GLY A 110 7.08 -9.27 10.89
N CYS A 111 5.80 -8.97 10.68
CA CYS A 111 4.71 -9.45 11.54
C CYS A 111 3.40 -9.61 10.76
N ASP A 112 2.55 -10.53 11.21
CA ASP A 112 1.16 -10.66 10.75
C ASP A 112 0.21 -9.68 11.48
N SER A 113 -1.03 -9.60 11.01
CA SER A 113 -2.06 -8.70 11.54
C SER A 113 -2.44 -8.96 13.01
N LYS A 114 -2.49 -10.23 13.46
CA LYS A 114 -2.78 -10.59 14.86
C LYS A 114 -1.62 -10.25 15.77
N THR A 115 -0.39 -10.50 15.31
CA THR A 115 0.83 -10.14 16.03
C THR A 115 0.94 -8.62 16.17
N PHE A 116 0.65 -7.87 15.11
CA PHE A 116 0.54 -6.41 15.17
C PHE A 116 -0.49 -5.95 16.19
N GLN A 117 -1.72 -6.48 16.14
CA GLN A 117 -2.78 -6.13 17.08
C GLN A 117 -2.36 -6.35 18.54
N LYS A 118 -1.72 -7.49 18.84
CA LYS A 118 -1.20 -7.78 20.18
C LYS A 118 -0.16 -6.75 20.61
N LYS A 119 0.81 -6.42 19.75
CA LYS A 119 1.86 -5.44 20.04
C LYS A 119 1.29 -4.02 20.23
N PHE A 120 0.33 -3.61 19.40
CA PHE A 120 -0.36 -2.33 19.54
C PHE A 120 -1.14 -2.26 20.87
N ASN A 121 -1.87 -3.32 21.21
CA ASN A 121 -2.56 -3.39 22.49
C ASN A 121 -1.59 -3.50 23.67
N GLN A 122 -0.42 -4.09 23.53
CA GLN A 122 0.60 -4.07 24.58
C GLN A 122 1.13 -2.64 24.78
N ALA A 123 1.40 -1.93 23.69
CA ALA A 123 1.85 -0.55 23.72
C ALA A 123 0.90 0.39 24.47
N ALA A 124 -0.41 0.22 24.26
CA ALA A 124 -1.42 0.98 25.00
C ALA A 124 -1.42 0.68 26.52
N LYS A 125 -0.95 -0.48 26.97
CA LYS A 125 -0.74 -0.74 28.42
C LYS A 125 0.44 0.07 28.95
N THR A 126 1.55 0.09 28.22
CA THR A 126 2.75 0.88 28.57
C THR A 126 2.42 2.36 28.73
N PHE A 127 1.60 2.91 27.83
CA PHE A 127 1.16 4.29 27.89
C PHE A 127 -0.01 4.58 28.83
N LYS A 128 -0.54 3.56 29.54
CA LYS A 128 -1.77 3.68 30.35
C LYS A 128 -2.94 4.30 29.56
N SER A 129 -3.02 3.95 28.29
CA SER A 129 -4.00 4.46 27.34
C SER A 129 -5.14 3.46 27.14
N ASN A 130 -6.33 3.95 26.80
CA ASN A 130 -7.49 3.12 26.45
C ASN A 130 -7.59 2.86 24.93
N LEU A 131 -6.63 3.31 24.15
CA LEU A 131 -6.59 3.07 22.71
C LEU A 131 -6.31 1.59 22.44
N ARG A 132 -7.34 0.83 22.06
CA ARG A 132 -7.24 -0.61 21.78
C ARG A 132 -7.72 -0.92 20.38
N CYS A 133 -7.00 -1.80 19.72
CA CYS A 133 -7.42 -2.45 18.50
C CYS A 133 -8.10 -3.77 18.91
N GLU A 134 -9.42 -3.75 19.16
CA GLU A 134 -10.14 -4.95 19.62
C GLU A 134 -10.53 -5.89 18.48
N THR A 135 -11.00 -5.33 17.37
CA THR A 135 -11.46 -6.10 16.21
C THR A 135 -10.69 -5.68 14.97
N LEU A 136 -10.14 -6.68 14.27
CA LEU A 136 -9.63 -6.55 12.92
C LEU A 136 -10.69 -7.05 11.94
N LYS A 137 -11.14 -6.20 11.02
CA LYS A 137 -11.94 -6.63 9.88
C LYS A 137 -11.01 -6.93 8.73
N LEU A 138 -10.88 -8.20 8.37
CA LEU A 138 -10.08 -8.61 7.22
C LEU A 138 -10.90 -8.47 5.94
N GLU A 139 -10.27 -7.95 4.90
CA GLU A 139 -10.84 -7.81 3.56
C GLU A 139 -9.88 -8.39 2.53
N THR A 140 -10.39 -9.29 1.69
CA THR A 140 -9.63 -9.87 0.59
C THR A 140 -9.60 -8.90 -0.59
N GLY A 141 -8.40 -8.48 -1.01
CA GLY A 141 -8.23 -7.65 -2.20
C GLY A 141 -7.84 -8.47 -3.42
N ALA A 142 -7.62 -7.83 -4.57
CA ALA A 142 -7.10 -8.51 -5.76
C ALA A 142 -5.60 -8.79 -5.62
N VAL A 143 -4.83 -7.76 -5.23
CA VAL A 143 -3.36 -7.81 -5.08
C VAL A 143 -2.96 -8.19 -3.66
N ASN A 144 -3.37 -7.38 -2.67
CA ASN A 144 -3.08 -7.61 -1.26
C ASN A 144 -4.39 -7.82 -0.49
N ASP A 145 -4.32 -8.56 0.62
CA ASP A 145 -5.38 -8.53 1.62
C ASP A 145 -5.19 -7.29 2.50
N SER A 146 -6.20 -6.94 3.28
CA SER A 146 -6.11 -5.81 4.19
C SER A 146 -6.84 -6.06 5.50
N PHE A 147 -6.52 -5.26 6.50
CA PHE A 147 -7.35 -5.15 7.69
C PHE A 147 -7.76 -3.71 7.93
N ILE A 148 -8.95 -3.54 8.52
CA ILE A 148 -9.41 -2.26 9.07
C ILE A 148 -9.74 -2.46 10.55
N ALA A 149 -9.23 -1.57 11.39
CA ALA A 149 -9.54 -1.54 12.81
C ALA A 149 -9.96 -0.13 13.24
N SER A 150 -11.09 -0.01 13.91
CA SER A 150 -11.49 1.23 14.58
C SER A 150 -10.93 1.19 16.00
N VAL A 151 -10.06 2.13 16.34
CA VAL A 151 -9.48 2.27 17.69
C VAL A 151 -10.36 3.19 18.53
N THR A 152 -10.79 4.30 17.95
CA THR A 152 -11.83 5.20 18.50
C THR A 152 -12.72 5.68 17.36
N GLU A 153 -13.66 6.58 17.64
CA GLU A 153 -14.43 7.26 16.59
C GLU A 153 -13.56 8.16 15.70
N ASN A 154 -12.43 8.63 16.24
CA ASN A 154 -11.54 9.60 15.60
C ASN A 154 -10.23 8.97 15.09
N ILE A 155 -10.01 7.68 15.34
CA ILE A 155 -8.77 6.97 14.98
C ILE A 155 -9.11 5.60 14.39
N ALA A 156 -8.66 5.37 13.16
CA ALA A 156 -8.71 4.08 12.48
C ALA A 156 -7.31 3.64 12.05
N LEU A 157 -7.12 2.32 11.97
CA LEU A 157 -5.93 1.68 11.42
C LEU A 157 -6.32 0.90 10.17
N ILE A 158 -5.51 1.01 9.12
CA ILE A 158 -5.61 0.24 7.88
C ILE A 158 -4.26 -0.43 7.65
N GLY A 159 -4.24 -1.74 7.49
CA GLY A 159 -3.02 -2.48 7.16
C GLY A 159 -3.12 -3.21 5.84
N SER A 160 -2.03 -3.21 5.07
CA SER A 160 -1.86 -4.03 3.87
C SER A 160 -1.16 -5.33 4.23
N ILE A 161 -1.71 -6.45 3.78
CA ILE A 161 -1.25 -7.81 4.06
C ILE A 161 -0.86 -8.46 2.73
N ASP A 162 0.38 -8.91 2.65
CA ASP A 162 0.83 -9.72 1.53
C ASP A 162 0.08 -11.06 1.51
N LYS A 163 -0.50 -11.43 0.37
CA LYS A 163 -1.31 -12.64 0.27
C LYS A 163 -0.50 -13.92 0.41
N LYS A 164 0.73 -13.93 -0.10
CA LYS A 164 1.59 -15.13 -0.11
C LYS A 164 2.07 -15.46 1.29
N THR A 165 2.62 -14.47 1.99
CA THR A 165 3.26 -14.64 3.30
C THR A 165 2.32 -14.37 4.47
N GLN A 166 1.17 -13.74 4.24
CA GLN A 166 0.24 -13.28 5.27
C GLN A 166 0.86 -12.26 6.25
N GLN A 167 1.98 -11.65 5.87
CA GLN A 167 2.67 -10.62 6.65
C GLN A 167 2.27 -9.22 6.22
N LEU A 168 2.43 -8.26 7.14
CA LEU A 168 2.13 -6.86 6.88
C LEU A 168 3.20 -6.22 6.00
N GLN A 169 2.74 -5.50 4.98
CA GLN A 169 3.56 -4.61 4.17
C GLN A 169 3.52 -3.18 4.74
N SER A 170 2.35 -2.75 5.23
CA SER A 170 2.18 -1.41 5.78
C SER A 170 1.07 -1.37 6.81
N VAL A 171 1.14 -0.38 7.69
CA VAL A 171 0.04 0.02 8.58
C VAL A 171 -0.05 1.54 8.60
N THR A 172 -1.23 2.06 8.31
CA THR A 172 -1.55 3.49 8.33
C THR A 172 -2.62 3.77 9.36
N MET A 173 -2.35 4.71 10.25
CA MET A 173 -3.31 5.34 11.14
C MET A 173 -3.89 6.57 10.47
N ILE A 174 -5.22 6.64 10.42
CA ILE A 174 -5.98 7.81 10.00
C ILE A 174 -6.63 8.39 11.25
N ALA A 175 -6.38 9.66 11.50
CA ALA A 175 -6.78 10.33 12.73
C ALA A 175 -7.29 11.75 12.46
N GLN A 176 -8.42 12.12 13.06
CA GLN A 176 -8.96 13.47 12.98
C GLN A 176 -9.22 14.03 14.38
N GLY A 177 -8.65 15.19 14.67
CA GLY A 177 -8.92 15.89 15.93
C GLY A 177 -10.32 16.50 15.92
N ASP A 178 -10.97 16.51 17.07
CA ASP A 178 -12.26 17.20 17.29
C ASP A 178 -12.07 18.61 17.89
N GLY A 179 -10.83 19.11 17.90
CA GLY A 179 -10.44 20.38 18.52
C GLY A 179 -10.21 20.31 20.03
N THR A 180 -10.49 19.18 20.68
CA THR A 180 -10.21 18.99 22.11
C THR A 180 -8.77 18.55 22.36
N MET A 181 -8.22 18.93 23.51
CA MET A 181 -6.90 18.45 23.96
C MET A 181 -6.87 16.91 24.11
N HIS A 182 -8.01 16.31 24.49
CA HIS A 182 -8.12 14.87 24.66
C HIS A 182 -7.98 14.12 23.33
N SER A 183 -8.60 14.60 22.25
CA SER A 183 -8.42 13.98 20.93
C SER A 183 -6.98 14.14 20.44
N GLY A 184 -6.38 15.33 20.57
CA GLY A 184 -4.97 15.55 20.22
C GLY A 184 -4.02 14.62 20.97
N ALA A 185 -4.22 14.45 22.28
CA ALA A 185 -3.44 13.52 23.10
C ALA A 185 -3.61 12.06 22.64
N ASN A 186 -4.83 11.64 22.31
CA ASN A 186 -5.09 10.30 21.80
C ASN A 186 -4.41 10.05 20.44
N ILE A 187 -4.37 11.05 19.56
CA ILE A 187 -3.66 10.94 18.28
C ILE A 187 -2.17 10.71 18.53
N MET A 188 -1.53 11.53 19.37
CA MET A 188 -0.11 11.38 19.69
C MET A 188 0.20 10.05 20.39
N LEU A 189 -0.68 9.59 21.28
CA LEU A 189 -0.56 8.27 21.90
C LEU A 189 -0.72 7.15 20.88
N GLY A 190 -1.64 7.29 19.91
CA GLY A 190 -1.82 6.34 18.81
C GLY A 190 -0.58 6.24 17.92
N ILE A 191 0.04 7.37 17.59
CA ILE A 191 1.33 7.42 16.88
C ILE A 191 2.40 6.67 17.66
N GLY A 192 2.56 6.98 18.95
CA GLY A 192 3.52 6.29 19.81
C GLY A 192 3.28 4.79 19.89
N GLN A 193 2.01 4.35 19.93
CA GLN A 193 1.64 2.94 19.92
C GLN A 193 1.95 2.26 18.61
N LEU A 194 1.71 2.92 17.47
CA LEU A 194 2.05 2.39 16.15
C LEU A 194 3.56 2.20 16.02
N ILE A 195 4.36 3.17 16.47
CA ILE A 195 5.82 3.05 16.48
C ILE A 195 6.26 1.89 17.37
N MET A 196 5.79 1.80 18.62
CA MET A 196 6.17 0.67 19.50
C MET A 196 5.74 -0.69 18.96
N ALA A 197 4.63 -0.76 18.21
CA ALA A 197 4.16 -2.01 17.63
C ALA A 197 5.00 -2.48 16.44
N THR A 198 5.64 -1.55 15.72
CA THR A 198 6.28 -1.81 14.43
C THR A 198 7.79 -1.63 14.44
N ALA A 199 8.33 -0.88 15.40
CA ALA A 199 9.74 -0.69 15.71
C ALA A 199 9.99 -0.80 17.24
N PRO A 200 9.76 -1.99 17.84
CA PRO A 200 9.93 -2.21 19.28
C PRO A 200 11.38 -2.02 19.78
N GLU A 201 12.35 -2.04 18.88
CA GLU A 201 13.76 -1.76 19.14
C GLU A 201 14.03 -0.31 19.54
N LEU A 202 13.13 0.63 19.20
CA LEU A 202 13.27 2.04 19.55
C LEU A 202 12.83 2.27 21.00
N ASP A 203 13.75 2.74 21.84
CA ASP A 203 13.46 3.22 23.18
C ASP A 203 12.72 4.57 23.16
N ALA A 204 12.39 5.12 24.34
CA ALA A 204 11.63 6.38 24.40
C ALA A 204 12.33 7.55 23.71
N LYS A 205 13.67 7.62 23.80
CA LYS A 205 14.47 8.66 23.16
C LYS A 205 14.49 8.48 21.65
N GLY A 206 14.72 7.25 21.15
CA GLY A 206 14.70 6.91 19.74
C GLY A 206 13.35 7.18 19.08
N ARG A 207 12.24 6.87 19.77
CA ARG A 207 10.90 7.23 19.28
C ARG A 207 10.70 8.75 19.20
N GLY A 208 11.14 9.49 20.21
CA GLY A 208 11.08 10.96 20.17
C GLY A 208 11.94 11.56 19.07
N GLN A 209 13.11 10.98 18.81
CA GLN A 209 13.99 11.41 17.72
C GLN A 209 13.38 11.13 16.35
N LEU A 210 12.79 9.94 16.15
CA LEU A 210 12.07 9.61 14.92
C LEU A 210 11.00 10.65 14.59
N LEU A 211 10.18 11.06 15.58
CA LEU A 211 9.15 12.08 15.34
C LEU A 211 9.75 13.42 14.90
N LYS A 212 10.87 13.83 15.52
CA LYS A 212 11.59 15.04 15.14
C LYS A 212 12.21 14.95 13.75
N ASP A 213 12.84 13.82 13.43
CA ASP A 213 13.51 13.60 12.14
C ASP A 213 12.52 13.57 10.97
N MET A 214 11.30 13.12 11.23
CA MET A 214 10.21 13.23 10.26
C MET A 214 9.67 14.66 10.16
N GLY A 215 9.92 15.52 11.15
CA GLY A 215 9.31 16.84 11.25
C GLY A 215 7.93 16.85 11.88
N LEU A 216 7.47 15.74 12.50
CA LEU A 216 6.18 15.68 13.20
C LEU A 216 6.28 16.41 14.55
N THR A 217 6.14 17.73 14.48
CA THR A 217 6.28 18.69 15.58
C THR A 217 5.05 19.61 15.59
N PRO A 218 4.71 20.24 16.72
CA PRO A 218 3.56 21.15 16.77
C PRO A 218 3.57 22.23 15.69
N GLU A 219 4.74 22.72 15.27
CA GLU A 219 4.86 23.72 14.20
C GLU A 219 4.56 23.17 12.80
N ASN A 220 4.54 21.84 12.62
CA ASN A 220 4.35 21.17 11.34
C ASN A 220 3.06 20.31 11.29
N LEU A 221 2.09 20.63 12.15
CA LEU A 221 0.74 20.03 12.14
C LEU A 221 -0.27 20.95 11.43
N GLU A 222 0.14 21.51 10.29
CA GLU A 222 -0.70 22.38 9.44
C GLU A 222 -1.15 21.62 8.18
N ASP A 223 -2.20 22.09 7.52
CA ASP A 223 -2.68 21.53 6.24
C ASP A 223 -1.56 21.48 5.19
N GLY A 224 -1.46 20.34 4.49
CA GLY A 224 -0.47 20.10 3.44
C GLY A 224 0.92 19.73 3.94
N LYS A 225 1.17 19.68 5.26
CA LYS A 225 2.47 19.24 5.79
C LYS A 225 2.60 17.71 5.70
N GLU A 226 3.78 17.28 5.30
CA GLU A 226 4.14 15.87 5.28
C GLU A 226 5.59 15.66 5.74
N GLY A 227 5.91 14.43 6.11
CA GLY A 227 7.24 14.06 6.54
C GLY A 227 7.48 12.57 6.41
N ARG A 228 8.73 12.18 6.19
CA ARG A 228 9.13 10.79 5.99
C ARG A 228 10.49 10.54 6.62
N HIS A 229 10.67 9.39 7.24
CA HIS A 229 11.96 8.96 7.77
C HIS A 229 12.11 7.44 7.68
N VAL A 230 13.32 6.96 7.35
CA VAL A 230 13.59 5.53 7.15
C VAL A 230 14.52 5.02 8.24
N ILE A 231 14.11 3.95 8.92
CA ILE A 231 14.92 3.22 9.89
C ILE A 231 14.98 1.75 9.46
N GLY A 232 16.17 1.29 9.06
CA GLY A 232 16.34 -0.06 8.52
C GLY A 232 15.48 -0.29 7.28
N ASN A 233 14.57 -1.27 7.35
CA ASN A 233 13.62 -1.60 6.29
C ASN A 233 12.22 -1.00 6.51
N LYS A 234 12.09 0.03 7.37
CA LYS A 234 10.82 0.67 7.71
C LYS A 234 10.86 2.14 7.35
N LYS A 235 9.96 2.58 6.48
CA LYS A 235 9.71 4.00 6.21
C LYS A 235 8.49 4.45 6.99
N PHE A 236 8.72 5.32 7.96
CA PHE A 236 7.66 6.04 8.65
C PHE A 236 7.30 7.29 7.86
N PHE A 237 6.03 7.66 7.90
CA PHE A 237 5.55 8.86 7.25
C PHE A 237 4.40 9.51 8.01
N PHE A 238 4.20 10.79 7.75
CA PHE A 238 2.93 11.45 8.02
C PHE A 238 2.51 12.38 6.89
N SER A 239 1.22 12.65 6.82
CA SER A 239 0.60 13.70 6.00
C SER A 239 -0.52 14.32 6.81
N MET A 240 -0.57 15.63 6.89
CA MET A 240 -1.65 16.38 7.52
C MET A 240 -2.49 17.06 6.44
N SER A 241 -3.81 16.93 6.55
CA SER A 241 -4.72 17.76 5.79
C SER A 241 -6.00 18.05 6.56
N ASP A 242 -6.58 19.24 6.36
CA ASP A 242 -7.84 19.65 6.98
C ASP A 242 -9.01 18.76 6.55
N LEU A 243 -8.97 18.23 5.32
CA LEU A 243 -10.05 17.41 4.76
C LEU A 243 -10.07 15.99 5.34
N ILE A 244 -8.90 15.39 5.54
CA ILE A 244 -8.75 13.95 5.84
C ILE A 244 -8.05 13.67 7.17
N GLY A 245 -7.63 14.72 7.89
CA GLY A 245 -6.90 14.64 9.14
C GLY A 245 -5.43 14.26 8.99
N LEU A 246 -4.85 13.75 10.06
CA LEU A 246 -3.51 13.21 10.11
C LEU A 246 -3.51 11.76 9.61
N TRP A 247 -2.69 11.49 8.62
CA TRP A 247 -2.26 10.14 8.26
C TRP A 247 -0.88 9.94 8.83
N PHE A 248 -0.69 8.90 9.62
CA PHE A 248 0.62 8.50 10.11
C PHE A 248 0.77 7.02 9.86
N GLY A 249 1.87 6.60 9.22
CA GLY A 249 2.01 5.21 8.85
C GLY A 249 3.45 4.74 8.81
N VAL A 250 3.56 3.43 8.66
CA VAL A 250 4.82 2.74 8.42
C VAL A 250 4.62 1.76 7.28
N GLU A 251 5.57 1.75 6.36
CA GLU A 251 5.63 0.78 5.28
C GLU A 251 6.99 0.13 5.22
N ALA A 252 6.99 -1.14 4.85
CA ALA A 252 8.21 -1.86 4.57
C ALA A 252 8.81 -1.33 3.27
N VAL A 253 10.11 -1.06 3.31
CA VAL A 253 10.90 -0.65 2.15
C VAL A 253 12.09 -1.59 2.05
N GLU A 254 12.63 -1.74 0.85
CA GLU A 254 13.89 -2.45 0.69
C GLU A 254 14.96 -1.77 1.56
N PRO A 255 15.75 -2.56 2.32
CA PRO A 255 16.87 -1.98 3.04
C PRO A 255 17.78 -1.33 2.01
N LYS A 256 18.05 -0.03 2.17
CA LYS A 256 19.07 0.63 1.35
C LYS A 256 20.34 -0.20 1.50
N GLY A 257 20.81 -0.79 0.39
CA GLY A 257 22.12 -1.44 0.36
C GLY A 257 23.12 -0.49 1.01
N LYS A 258 23.96 -1.02 1.92
CA LYS A 258 25.04 -0.21 2.48
C LYS A 258 25.83 0.39 1.30
N PRO A 259 26.14 1.69 1.32
CA PRO A 259 27.09 2.26 0.36
C PRO A 259 28.45 1.58 0.48
#